data_AF-A0AAD7BKP4-F1
#
_entry.id   AF-A0AAD7BKP4-F1
#
_cell.length_a   1.000
_cell.length_b   1.000
_cell.length_c   1.000
_cell.angle_alpha   90.00
_cell.angle_beta   90.00
_cell.angle_gamma   90.00
#
_symmetry.space_group_name_H-M   'P 1'
#
loop_
_entity.id
_entity.type
_entity.pdbx_description
1 polymer ?
#
loop_
_entity_poly.entity_id
_entity_poly.type
_entity_poly.pdbx_seq_one_letter_code
_entity_poly.pdbx_strand_id
1 'polypeptide(L)'
;MSSMLLGPLADLQNLSHTLFLSLSPAQSKPPPAPPLSAFLTCDETLSAAVNLAHTHQIKQRKIEALKDEILELDRRWREICTALEAGKRELEEMIEEGDERIEAIEQAKKASIPYPELLAYAQSLSAFTSAPPNMPDLTLPGQPPPPLFFPPFPNEEKMRRGRLNAEAPLGLLGETHSVGRAPTVSPKAPEAPQHGANPYRQDMRAPQQIFDLDLDLNPDL
;
A
#
# COMPACT_ATOMS: atom_id res chain seq x y z
N MET A 1 58.05 2.47 2.28
CA MET A 1 58.56 3.86 2.20
C MET A 1 59.11 4.36 3.52
N SER A 2 58.42 4.12 4.65
CA SER A 2 58.92 4.47 5.99
C SER A 2 60.33 3.91 6.27
N SER A 3 60.63 2.67 5.86
CA SER A 3 61.97 2.09 5.99
C SER A 3 63.06 2.75 5.13
N MET A 4 62.70 3.31 3.96
CA MET A 4 63.66 3.99 3.06
C MET A 4 64.10 5.35 3.59
N LEU A 5 63.24 6.05 4.36
CA LEU A 5 63.60 7.31 4.99
C LEU A 5 64.19 7.10 6.39
N LEU A 6 63.68 6.13 7.16
CA LEU A 6 64.15 5.86 8.52
C LEU A 6 65.61 5.37 8.57
N GLY A 7 66.05 4.59 7.59
CA GLY A 7 67.43 4.10 7.51
C GLY A 7 68.47 5.23 7.51
N PRO A 8 68.51 6.10 6.48
CA PRO A 8 69.48 7.20 6.41
C PRO A 8 69.32 8.21 7.55
N LEU A 9 68.12 8.37 8.11
CA LEU A 9 67.89 9.24 9.28
C LEU A 9 68.52 8.66 10.55
N ALA A 10 68.38 7.34 10.77
CA ALA A 10 69.03 6.64 11.87
C ALA A 10 70.57 6.64 11.71
N ASP A 11 71.06 6.47 10.49
CA ASP A 11 72.48 6.52 10.19
C ASP A 11 73.07 7.92 10.43
N LEU A 12 72.37 8.98 10.01
CA LEU A 12 72.76 10.37 10.29
C LEU A 12 72.73 10.68 11.79
N GLN A 13 71.74 10.15 12.53
CA GLN A 13 71.69 10.24 13.99
C GLN A 13 72.89 9.54 14.63
N ASN A 14 73.25 8.34 14.19
CA ASN A 14 74.40 7.61 14.72
C ASN A 14 75.73 8.31 14.40
N LEU A 15 75.89 8.83 13.18
CA LEU A 15 77.07 9.59 12.76
C LEU A 15 77.22 10.90 13.55
N SER A 16 76.13 11.63 13.77
CA SER A 16 76.17 12.86 14.58
C SER A 16 76.49 12.59 16.04
N HIS A 17 75.87 11.56 16.65
CA HIS A 17 76.18 11.16 18.02
C HIS A 17 77.65 10.75 18.19
N THR A 18 78.21 9.96 17.25
CA THR A 18 79.62 9.55 17.30
C THR A 18 80.57 10.73 17.11
N LEU A 19 80.23 11.70 16.26
CA LEU A 19 80.98 12.94 16.12
C LEU A 19 80.98 13.75 17.42
N PHE A 20 79.82 13.95 18.06
CA PHE A 20 79.74 14.66 19.34
C PHE A 20 80.53 13.97 20.45
N LEU A 21 80.51 12.63 20.51
CA LEU A 21 81.31 11.86 21.47
C LEU A 21 82.81 12.01 21.21
N SER A 22 83.24 12.06 19.94
CA SER A 22 84.65 12.27 19.58
C SER A 22 85.19 13.66 19.95
N LEU A 23 84.30 14.66 20.05
CA LEU A 23 84.63 16.04 20.44
C LEU A 23 84.51 16.29 21.96
N SER A 24 84.07 15.29 22.74
CA SER A 24 83.86 15.40 24.18
C SER A 24 85.17 15.35 24.98
N PRO A 25 85.26 16.02 26.16
CA PRO A 25 86.48 16.10 26.95
C PRO A 25 86.95 14.73 27.49
N ALA A 26 88.27 14.60 27.65
CA ALA A 26 89.06 13.35 27.77
C ALA A 26 88.86 12.48 29.03
N GLN A 27 87.66 12.41 29.62
CA GLN A 27 87.42 11.51 30.77
C GLN A 27 87.41 10.02 30.39
N SER A 28 87.23 9.68 29.10
CA SER A 28 87.47 8.34 28.55
C SER A 28 88.15 8.45 27.18
N LYS A 29 88.86 7.40 26.73
CA LYS A 29 89.53 7.38 25.42
C LYS A 29 88.47 7.56 24.33
N PRO A 30 88.40 8.73 23.64
CA PRO A 30 87.27 9.03 22.79
C PRO A 30 87.26 8.10 21.56
N PRO A 31 86.07 7.72 21.06
CA PRO A 31 85.97 6.98 19.81
C PRO A 31 86.58 7.80 18.66
N PRO A 32 87.16 7.14 17.64
CA PRO A 32 87.72 7.85 16.48
C PRO A 32 86.62 8.67 15.80
N ALA A 33 86.96 9.88 15.36
CA ALA A 33 86.03 10.74 14.66
C ALA A 33 85.50 10.04 13.39
N PRO A 34 84.18 10.06 13.14
CA PRO A 34 83.62 9.48 11.94
C PRO A 34 84.17 10.18 10.69
N PRO A 35 84.43 9.44 9.59
CA PRO A 35 84.96 10.02 8.37
C PRO A 35 83.92 10.92 7.71
N LEU A 36 84.35 12.08 7.21
CA LEU A 36 83.48 13.06 6.52
C LEU A 36 82.72 12.43 5.33
N SER A 37 83.35 11.47 4.64
CA SER A 37 82.72 10.75 3.53
C SER A 37 81.44 10.02 3.93
N ALA A 38 81.34 9.53 5.18
CA ALA A 38 80.13 8.85 5.65
C ALA A 38 78.92 9.80 5.73
N PHE A 39 79.14 11.06 6.13
CA PHE A 39 78.08 12.07 6.14
C PHE A 39 77.61 12.41 4.73
N LEU A 40 78.54 12.56 3.78
CA LEU A 40 78.21 12.85 2.38
C LEU A 40 77.38 11.70 1.76
N THR A 41 77.77 10.44 2.01
CA THR A 41 76.99 9.29 1.54
C THR A 41 75.60 9.22 2.19
N CYS A 42 75.48 9.60 3.46
CA CYS A 42 74.18 9.67 4.15
C CYS A 42 73.30 10.78 3.55
N ASP A 43 73.89 11.93 3.22
CA ASP A 43 73.17 13.06 2.62
C ASP A 43 72.70 12.74 1.18
N GLU A 44 73.55 12.11 0.37
CA GLU A 44 73.19 11.63 -0.97
C GLU A 44 72.05 10.60 -0.91
N THR A 45 72.12 9.64 0.02
CA THR A 45 71.07 8.62 0.16
C THR A 45 69.75 9.20 0.69
N LEU A 46 69.82 10.13 1.65
CA LEU A 46 68.65 10.82 2.18
C LEU A 46 67.98 11.69 1.13
N SER A 47 68.74 12.48 0.39
CA SER A 47 68.21 13.33 -0.69
C SER A 47 67.58 12.49 -1.82
N ALA A 48 68.18 11.36 -2.20
CA ALA A 48 67.60 10.42 -3.15
C ALA A 48 66.27 9.82 -2.63
N ALA A 49 66.21 9.43 -1.36
CA ALA A 49 65.01 8.88 -0.74
C ALA A 49 63.88 9.92 -0.64
N VAL A 50 64.20 11.18 -0.31
CA VAL A 50 63.24 12.30 -0.27
C VAL A 50 62.69 12.61 -1.65
N ASN A 51 63.55 12.67 -2.68
CA ASN A 51 63.12 12.89 -4.06
C ASN A 51 62.17 11.78 -4.54
N LEU A 52 62.50 10.52 -4.25
CA LEU A 52 61.63 9.39 -4.54
C LEU A 52 60.29 9.53 -3.80
N ALA A 53 60.30 9.81 -2.49
CA ALA A 53 59.09 9.99 -1.70
C ALA A 53 58.18 11.08 -2.27
N HIS A 54 58.75 12.20 -2.72
CA HIS A 54 58.01 13.28 -3.37
C HIS A 54 57.33 12.80 -4.67
N THR A 55 58.04 12.08 -5.54
CA THR A 55 57.42 11.53 -6.77
C THR A 55 56.29 10.55 -6.46
N HIS A 56 56.43 9.74 -5.41
CA HIS A 56 55.38 8.84 -4.97
C HIS A 56 54.18 9.59 -4.40
N GLN A 57 54.40 10.67 -3.65
CA GLN A 57 53.32 11.48 -3.10
C GLN A 57 52.48 12.14 -4.21
N ILE A 58 53.12 12.62 -5.27
CA ILE A 58 52.40 13.16 -6.45
C ILE A 58 51.55 12.06 -7.10
N LYS A 59 52.13 10.88 -7.32
CA LYS A 59 51.40 9.73 -7.90
C LYS A 59 50.25 9.28 -7.00
N GLN A 60 50.46 9.26 -5.69
CA GLN A 60 49.45 8.88 -4.71
C GLN A 60 48.26 9.84 -4.73
N ARG A 61 48.49 11.15 -4.78
CA ARG A 61 47.41 12.15 -4.95
C ARG A 61 46.62 11.92 -6.23
N LYS A 62 47.31 11.57 -7.34
CA LYS A 62 46.64 11.22 -8.59
C LYS A 62 45.79 9.95 -8.45
N ILE A 63 46.29 8.94 -7.75
CA ILE A 63 45.53 7.71 -7.48
C ILE A 63 44.29 8.02 -6.64
N GLU A 64 44.41 8.86 -5.62
CA GLU A 64 43.29 9.28 -4.78
C GLU A 64 42.22 10.03 -5.60
N ALA A 65 42.64 10.99 -6.42
CA ALA A 65 41.71 11.70 -7.31
C ALA A 65 40.98 10.75 -8.30
N LEU A 66 41.69 9.78 -8.88
CA LEU A 66 41.09 8.79 -9.77
C LEU A 66 40.13 7.83 -9.03
N LYS A 67 40.42 7.50 -7.77
CA LYS A 67 39.51 6.70 -6.95
C LYS A 67 38.21 7.44 -6.69
N ASP A 68 38.29 8.73 -6.36
CA ASP A 68 37.12 9.56 -6.13
C ASP A 68 36.26 9.68 -7.41
N GLU A 69 36.92 9.83 -8.58
CA GLU A 69 36.23 9.83 -9.88
C GLU A 69 35.52 8.50 -10.16
N ILE A 70 36.17 7.36 -9.89
CA ILE A 70 35.56 6.03 -10.06
C ILE A 70 34.34 5.87 -9.14
N LEU A 71 34.44 6.31 -7.88
CA LEU A 71 33.32 6.24 -6.94
C LEU A 71 32.13 7.10 -7.38
N GLU A 72 32.41 8.29 -7.92
CA GLU A 72 31.37 9.16 -8.46
C GLU A 72 30.71 8.57 -9.72
N LEU A 73 31.50 7.93 -10.59
CA LEU A 73 30.96 7.22 -11.76
C LEU A 73 30.11 6.01 -11.35
N ASP A 74 30.53 5.22 -10.35
CA ASP A 74 29.75 4.11 -9.83
C ASP A 74 28.42 4.59 -9.21
N ARG A 75 28.45 5.71 -8.48
CA ARG A 75 27.24 6.33 -7.95
C ARG A 75 26.25 6.70 -9.06
N ARG A 76 26.72 7.39 -10.10
CA ARG A 76 25.88 7.76 -11.25
C ARG A 76 25.35 6.54 -11.99
N TRP A 77 26.18 5.51 -12.16
CA TRP A 77 25.76 4.27 -12.80
C TRP A 77 24.62 3.61 -12.02
N ARG A 78 24.74 3.52 -10.69
CA ARG A 78 23.67 3.00 -9.84
C ARG A 78 22.39 3.83 -9.94
N GLU A 79 22.50 5.16 -9.90
CA GLU A 79 21.35 6.06 -10.07
C GLU A 79 20.62 5.77 -11.40
N ILE A 80 21.36 5.63 -12.51
CA ILE A 80 20.80 5.28 -13.82
C ILE A 80 20.11 3.91 -13.80
N CYS A 81 20.76 2.89 -13.22
CA CYS A 81 20.17 1.55 -13.13
C CYS A 81 18.87 1.56 -12.32
N THR A 82 18.83 2.26 -11.19
CA THR A 82 17.61 2.37 -10.37
C THR A 82 16.48 3.11 -11.09
N ALA A 83 16.80 4.19 -11.81
CA ALA A 83 15.81 4.91 -12.60
C ALA A 83 15.27 4.07 -13.76
N LEU A 84 16.14 3.28 -14.41
CA LEU A 84 15.74 2.39 -15.49
C LEU A 84 14.85 1.25 -14.99
N GLU A 85 15.18 0.65 -13.85
CA GLU A 85 14.36 -0.39 -13.23
C GLU A 85 12.98 0.14 -12.80
N ALA A 86 12.94 1.33 -12.21
CA ALA A 86 11.68 2.01 -11.88
C ALA A 86 10.83 2.26 -13.13
N GLY A 87 11.42 2.86 -14.18
CA GLY A 87 10.70 3.12 -15.43
C GLY A 87 10.25 1.86 -16.15
N LYS A 88 11.02 0.76 -16.08
CA LYS A 88 10.62 -0.55 -16.59
C LYS A 88 9.37 -1.05 -15.87
N ARG A 89 9.37 -1.00 -14.53
CA ARG A 89 8.25 -1.46 -13.71
C ARG A 89 6.98 -0.66 -13.94
N GLU A 90 7.08 0.67 -14.02
CA GLU A 90 5.95 1.54 -14.35
C GLU A 90 5.38 1.23 -15.73
N LEU A 91 6.23 0.94 -16.71
CA LEU A 91 5.79 0.56 -18.05
C LEU A 91 5.10 -0.81 -18.06
N GLU A 92 5.63 -1.78 -17.32
CA GLU A 92 5.02 -3.10 -17.17
C GLU A 92 3.62 -2.99 -16.54
N GLU A 93 3.45 -2.20 -15.48
CA GLU A 93 2.15 -1.93 -14.86
C GLU A 93 1.17 -1.25 -15.84
N MET A 94 1.62 -0.25 -16.61
CA MET A 94 0.78 0.38 -17.63
C MET A 94 0.35 -0.58 -18.75
N ILE A 95 1.21 -1.54 -19.12
CA ILE A 95 0.87 -2.56 -20.11
C ILE A 95 -0.17 -3.52 -19.54
N GLU A 96 0.03 -4.01 -18.31
CA GLU A 96 -0.92 -4.90 -17.62
C GLU A 96 -2.30 -4.23 -17.49
N GLU A 97 -2.36 -2.99 -17.01
CA GLU A 97 -3.61 -2.21 -16.95
C GLU A 97 -4.23 -2.01 -18.34
N GLY A 98 -3.40 -1.80 -19.37
CA GLY A 98 -3.82 -1.64 -20.75
C GLY A 98 -4.52 -2.89 -21.27
N ASP A 99 -3.93 -4.05 -21.02
CA ASP A 99 -4.47 -5.36 -21.42
C ASP A 99 -5.79 -5.65 -20.70
N GLU A 100 -5.87 -5.41 -19.38
CA GLU A 100 -7.10 -5.56 -18.61
C GLU A 100 -8.24 -4.66 -19.15
N ARG A 101 -7.93 -3.41 -19.50
CA ARG A 101 -8.90 -2.48 -20.08
C ARG A 101 -9.38 -2.94 -21.45
N ILE A 102 -8.48 -3.48 -22.29
CA ILE A 102 -8.85 -4.02 -23.61
C ILE A 102 -9.79 -5.20 -23.43
N GLU A 103 -9.47 -6.13 -22.53
CA GLU A 103 -10.34 -7.28 -22.23
C GLU A 103 -11.72 -6.85 -21.73
N ALA A 104 -11.77 -5.87 -20.80
CA ALA A 104 -13.03 -5.33 -20.30
C ALA A 104 -13.87 -4.68 -21.41
N ILE A 105 -13.23 -3.92 -22.31
CA ILE A 105 -13.90 -3.33 -23.47
C ILE A 105 -14.44 -4.42 -24.41
N GLU A 106 -13.68 -5.48 -24.67
CA GLU A 106 -14.15 -6.59 -25.49
C GLU A 106 -15.34 -7.31 -24.86
N GLN A 107 -15.29 -7.56 -23.56
CA GLN A 107 -16.39 -8.18 -22.83
C GLN A 107 -17.64 -7.28 -22.84
N ALA A 108 -17.48 -5.98 -22.63
CA ALA A 108 -18.57 -5.01 -22.70
C ALA A 108 -19.18 -4.94 -24.11
N LYS A 109 -18.36 -5.03 -25.17
CA LYS A 109 -18.85 -5.11 -26.55
C LYS A 109 -19.62 -6.40 -26.81
N LYS A 110 -19.13 -7.55 -26.33
CA LYS A 110 -19.80 -8.85 -26.45
C LYS A 110 -21.13 -8.89 -25.70
N ALA A 111 -21.18 -8.27 -24.51
CA ALA A 111 -22.37 -8.16 -23.66
C ALA A 111 -23.18 -6.86 -23.90
N SER A 112 -23.03 -6.23 -25.07
CA SER A 112 -23.73 -4.98 -25.39
C SER A 112 -25.25 -5.17 -25.35
N ILE A 113 -25.91 -4.55 -24.37
CA ILE A 113 -27.37 -4.50 -24.27
C ILE A 113 -27.88 -3.38 -25.20
N PRO A 114 -28.86 -3.65 -26.08
CA PRO A 114 -29.42 -2.63 -26.94
C PRO A 114 -30.11 -1.54 -26.11
N TYR A 115 -29.83 -0.28 -26.45
CA TYR A 115 -30.31 0.89 -25.74
C TYR A 115 -31.84 0.94 -25.51
N PRO A 116 -32.70 0.52 -26.47
CA PRO A 116 -34.14 0.48 -26.24
C PRO A 116 -34.57 -0.46 -25.11
N GLU A 117 -33.94 -1.63 -24.98
CA GLU A 117 -34.26 -2.60 -23.92
C GLU A 117 -33.83 -2.07 -22.55
N LEU A 118 -32.66 -1.43 -22.49
CA LEU A 118 -32.15 -0.82 -21.26
C LEU A 118 -33.05 0.32 -20.79
N LEU A 119 -33.53 1.17 -21.69
CA LEU A 119 -34.50 2.22 -21.37
C LEU A 119 -35.85 1.66 -20.91
N ALA A 120 -36.38 0.67 -21.62
CA ALA A 120 -37.63 0.03 -21.25
C ALA A 120 -37.54 -0.61 -19.85
N TYR A 121 -36.43 -1.30 -19.57
CA TYR A 121 -36.19 -1.90 -18.27
C TYR A 121 -36.01 -0.84 -17.17
N ALA A 122 -35.24 0.22 -17.42
CA ALA A 122 -35.07 1.33 -16.47
C ALA A 122 -36.42 2.02 -16.14
N GLN A 123 -37.26 2.24 -17.15
CA GLN A 123 -38.61 2.78 -16.94
C GLN A 123 -39.47 1.83 -16.09
N SER A 124 -39.33 0.52 -16.28
CA SER A 124 -40.04 -0.47 -15.48
C SER A 124 -39.57 -0.47 -14.01
N LEU A 125 -38.26 -0.34 -13.77
CA LEU A 125 -37.68 -0.27 -12.43
C LEU A 125 -37.98 1.04 -11.71
N SER A 126 -38.13 2.15 -12.44
CA SER A 126 -38.37 3.47 -11.85
C SER A 126 -39.60 3.52 -10.94
N ALA A 127 -40.59 2.65 -11.15
CA ALA A 127 -41.78 2.56 -10.29
C ALA A 127 -41.54 1.80 -8.97
N PHE A 128 -40.42 1.09 -8.83
CA PHE A 128 -40.06 0.24 -7.69
C PHE A 128 -38.81 0.73 -6.94
N THR A 129 -37.99 1.58 -7.54
CA THR A 129 -36.73 2.08 -6.96
C THR A 129 -36.93 3.45 -6.30
N SER A 130 -37.15 3.48 -4.99
CA SER A 130 -37.19 4.68 -4.13
C SER A 130 -38.26 5.74 -4.46
N ALA A 131 -38.90 6.29 -3.42
CA ALA A 131 -39.75 7.46 -3.58
C ALA A 131 -38.91 8.62 -4.14
N PRO A 132 -39.40 9.37 -5.15
CA PRO A 132 -38.70 10.55 -5.65
C PRO A 132 -38.38 11.51 -4.49
N PRO A 133 -37.21 12.19 -4.49
CA PRO A 133 -36.79 13.07 -3.38
C PRO A 133 -37.78 14.18 -3.00
N ASN A 134 -38.74 14.50 -3.88
CA ASN A 134 -39.78 15.50 -3.69
C ASN A 134 -41.20 14.90 -3.72
N MET A 135 -41.40 13.71 -3.14
CA MET A 135 -42.74 13.12 -3.07
C MET A 135 -43.64 14.03 -2.19
N PRO A 136 -44.73 14.60 -2.73
CA PRO A 136 -45.60 15.48 -1.97
C PRO A 136 -46.27 14.71 -0.84
N ASP A 137 -46.40 15.35 0.32
CA ASP A 137 -47.09 14.79 1.48
C ASP A 137 -48.56 14.45 1.10
N LEU A 138 -48.85 13.14 1.06
CA LEU A 138 -50.13 12.55 0.66
C LEU A 138 -51.30 12.91 1.60
N THR A 139 -51.02 13.60 2.71
CA THR A 139 -52.03 14.05 3.67
C THR A 139 -52.72 15.37 3.28
N LEU A 140 -52.24 16.06 2.24
CA LEU A 140 -52.79 17.35 1.79
C LEU A 140 -53.89 17.18 0.71
N PRO A 141 -55.12 17.69 0.93
CA PRO A 141 -56.20 17.61 -0.06
C PRO A 141 -55.88 18.42 -1.33
N GLY A 142 -56.10 17.85 -2.52
CA GLY A 142 -56.07 18.56 -3.82
C GLY A 142 -54.85 18.31 -4.71
N GLN A 143 -53.98 17.36 -4.36
CA GLN A 143 -52.80 17.00 -5.15
C GLN A 143 -53.14 16.10 -6.36
N PRO A 144 -52.37 16.17 -7.47
CA PRO A 144 -52.51 15.24 -8.59
C PRO A 144 -52.32 13.79 -8.11
N PRO A 145 -52.95 12.80 -8.78
CA PRO A 145 -52.81 11.41 -8.38
C PRO A 145 -51.33 11.03 -8.32
N PRO A 146 -50.88 10.40 -7.22
CA PRO A 146 -49.47 10.12 -7.03
C PRO A 146 -48.95 9.22 -8.15
N PRO A 147 -47.71 9.42 -8.60
CA PRO A 147 -47.06 8.48 -9.52
C PRO A 147 -47.15 7.07 -8.93
N LEU A 148 -47.45 6.08 -9.78
CA LEU A 148 -47.57 4.67 -9.39
C LEU A 148 -46.26 4.20 -8.74
N PHE A 149 -46.24 4.22 -7.42
CA PHE A 149 -45.10 3.81 -6.61
C PHE A 149 -45.40 2.45 -5.98
N PHE A 150 -44.51 1.50 -6.22
CA PHE A 150 -44.56 0.19 -5.60
C PHE A 150 -43.43 0.07 -4.57
N PRO A 151 -43.67 -0.66 -3.47
CA PRO A 151 -42.62 -0.92 -2.49
C PRO A 151 -41.45 -1.65 -3.15
N PRO A 152 -40.21 -1.41 -2.67
CA PRO A 152 -38.98 -1.95 -3.28
C PRO A 152 -38.86 -3.47 -3.18
N PHE A 153 -39.67 -4.10 -2.32
CA PHE A 153 -39.76 -5.55 -2.18
C PHE A 153 -41.22 -6.01 -2.31
N PRO A 154 -41.45 -7.25 -2.78
CA PRO A 154 -42.80 -7.81 -2.86
C PRO A 154 -43.49 -7.84 -1.48
N ASN A 155 -44.62 -7.17 -1.35
CA ASN A 155 -45.44 -7.25 -0.14
C ASN A 155 -46.07 -8.64 0.03
N GLU A 156 -46.35 -9.01 1.27
CA GLU A 156 -46.99 -10.28 1.62
C GLU A 156 -48.29 -10.53 0.85
N GLU A 157 -49.14 -9.52 0.66
CA GLU A 157 -50.36 -9.65 -0.14
C GLU A 157 -50.09 -9.99 -1.61
N LYS A 158 -49.04 -9.40 -2.21
CA LYS A 158 -48.63 -9.71 -3.59
C LYS A 158 -48.07 -11.12 -3.68
N MET A 159 -47.31 -11.56 -2.68
CA MET A 159 -46.84 -12.93 -2.60
C MET A 159 -48.02 -13.90 -2.49
N ARG A 160 -48.96 -13.66 -1.58
CA ARG A 160 -50.19 -14.45 -1.36
C ARG A 160 -51.09 -14.55 -2.59
N ARG A 161 -51.18 -13.47 -3.37
CA ARG A 161 -51.95 -13.46 -4.63
C ARG A 161 -51.17 -14.07 -5.80
N GLY A 162 -49.86 -14.25 -5.66
CA GLY A 162 -48.98 -14.80 -6.67
C GLY A 162 -49.18 -16.30 -6.90
N ARG A 163 -48.71 -16.78 -8.05
CA ARG A 163 -48.84 -18.20 -8.45
C ARG A 163 -48.20 -19.17 -7.46
N LEU A 164 -47.14 -18.75 -6.76
CA LEU A 164 -46.47 -19.55 -5.74
C LEU A 164 -47.42 -19.98 -4.60
N ASN A 165 -48.36 -19.11 -4.22
CA ASN A 165 -49.35 -19.43 -3.19
C ASN A 165 -50.51 -20.29 -3.69
N ALA A 166 -50.76 -20.29 -4.99
CA ALA A 166 -51.73 -21.21 -5.59
C ALA A 166 -51.23 -22.65 -5.54
N GLU A 167 -49.92 -22.86 -5.55
CA GLU A 167 -49.28 -24.19 -5.47
C GLU A 167 -48.99 -24.61 -4.03
N ALA A 168 -48.60 -23.68 -3.16
CA ALA A 168 -48.41 -23.91 -1.73
C ALA A 168 -48.84 -22.68 -0.90
N PRO A 169 -50.00 -22.71 -0.23
CA PRO A 169 -50.49 -21.54 0.50
C PRO A 169 -49.58 -21.20 1.69
N LEU A 170 -49.10 -19.96 1.73
CA LEU A 170 -48.59 -19.31 2.94
C LEU A 170 -49.76 -19.27 3.94
N GLY A 171 -49.52 -19.65 5.20
CA GLY A 171 -50.53 -19.77 6.26
C GLY A 171 -51.30 -18.48 6.58
N LEU A 172 -51.91 -18.39 7.77
CA LEU A 172 -52.71 -17.21 8.11
C LEU A 172 -51.83 -15.94 8.18
N LEU A 173 -52.47 -14.78 8.00
CA LEU A 173 -51.79 -13.47 8.00
C LEU A 173 -51.14 -13.23 9.36
N GLY A 174 -49.79 -13.15 9.39
CA GLY A 174 -49.01 -13.00 10.62
C GLY A 174 -48.41 -14.29 11.22
N GLU A 175 -48.61 -15.46 10.61
CA GLU A 175 -47.99 -16.71 11.07
C GLU A 175 -46.60 -16.91 10.44
N THR A 176 -45.55 -16.99 11.26
CA THR A 176 -44.19 -17.31 10.80
C THR A 176 -44.01 -18.83 10.66
N HIS A 177 -43.88 -19.33 9.44
CA HIS A 177 -43.50 -20.73 9.20
C HIS A 177 -42.01 -20.85 8.86
N SER A 178 -41.35 -21.87 9.42
CA SER A 178 -39.95 -22.18 9.08
C SER A 178 -39.85 -22.69 7.64
N VAL A 179 -39.11 -21.99 6.79
CA VAL A 179 -38.87 -22.37 5.40
C VAL A 179 -38.02 -23.65 5.36
N GLY A 180 -38.51 -24.71 4.69
CA GLY A 180 -37.75 -25.97 4.48
C GLY A 180 -38.31 -27.24 5.13
N ARG A 181 -39.40 -27.16 5.90
CA ARG A 181 -40.11 -28.35 6.42
C ARG A 181 -41.40 -28.57 5.64
N ALA A 182 -41.64 -29.79 5.17
CA ALA A 182 -42.87 -30.17 4.46
C ALA A 182 -44.11 -29.74 5.29
N PRO A 183 -45.17 -29.24 4.65
CA PRO A 183 -46.28 -28.62 5.35
C PRO A 183 -46.93 -29.62 6.29
N THR A 184 -46.92 -29.31 7.59
CA THR A 184 -47.79 -29.96 8.56
C THR A 184 -49.23 -29.70 8.12
N VAL A 185 -49.94 -30.79 7.83
CA VAL A 185 -51.35 -30.80 7.44
C VAL A 185 -52.12 -29.84 8.34
N SER A 186 -52.64 -28.75 7.75
CA SER A 186 -53.49 -27.81 8.47
C SER A 186 -54.72 -28.54 9.01
N PRO A 187 -55.13 -28.29 10.26
CA PRO A 187 -56.36 -28.85 10.78
C PRO A 187 -57.55 -28.28 9.99
N LYS A 188 -58.51 -29.17 9.75
CA LYS A 188 -59.77 -28.96 9.04
C LYS A 188 -60.47 -27.66 9.47
N ALA A 189 -60.81 -26.83 8.48
CA ALA A 189 -61.55 -25.59 8.66
C ALA A 189 -62.82 -25.80 9.50
N PRO A 190 -63.08 -24.98 10.53
CA PRO A 190 -64.42 -24.85 11.08
C PRO A 190 -65.24 -23.92 10.18
N GLU A 191 -66.53 -24.25 10.12
CA GLU A 191 -67.58 -23.66 9.30
C GLU A 191 -67.64 -22.13 9.37
N ALA A 192 -67.92 -21.52 8.22
CA ALA A 192 -68.21 -20.10 8.12
C ALA A 192 -69.51 -19.74 8.85
N PRO A 193 -69.53 -18.68 9.67
CA PRO A 193 -70.73 -17.90 9.91
C PRO A 193 -70.75 -16.71 8.94
N GLN A 194 -71.88 -16.56 8.26
CA GLN A 194 -72.21 -15.36 7.48
C GLN A 194 -72.43 -14.14 8.39
N HIS A 195 -72.08 -12.98 7.84
CA HIS A 195 -72.57 -11.62 8.12
C HIS A 195 -71.89 -10.75 9.20
N GLY A 196 -71.52 -9.53 8.77
CA GLY A 196 -71.32 -8.36 9.65
C GLY A 196 -70.23 -7.40 9.15
N ALA A 197 -70.64 -6.33 8.46
CA ALA A 197 -69.78 -5.20 8.13
C ALA A 197 -69.23 -4.49 9.38
N ASN A 198 -67.98 -3.99 9.35
CA ASN A 198 -67.64 -2.63 9.80
C ASN A 198 -66.14 -2.28 9.58
N PRO A 199 -65.83 -1.13 8.94
CA PRO A 199 -64.48 -0.68 8.56
C PRO A 199 -63.80 0.27 9.58
N TYR A 200 -64.18 0.24 10.86
CA TYR A 200 -63.48 0.97 11.92
C TYR A 200 -63.57 0.17 13.22
N ARG A 201 -62.46 -0.45 13.66
CA ARG A 201 -62.28 -0.83 15.06
C ARG A 201 -60.86 -0.48 15.51
N GLN A 202 -60.77 0.72 16.08
CA GLN A 202 -59.66 1.15 16.93
C GLN A 202 -59.71 0.39 18.27
N ASP A 203 -58.51 0.17 18.81
CA ASP A 203 -58.14 -0.19 20.18
C ASP A 203 -58.45 -1.60 20.70
N MET A 204 -57.39 -2.40 20.88
CA MET A 204 -56.99 -2.91 22.20
C MET A 204 -55.46 -3.05 22.28
N ARG A 205 -54.87 -2.19 23.11
CA ARG A 205 -53.48 -2.12 23.53
C ARG A 205 -53.06 -3.42 24.25
N ALA A 206 -52.06 -4.11 23.72
CA ALA A 206 -51.27 -5.12 24.44
C ALA A 206 -49.87 -4.53 24.73
N PRO A 207 -49.22 -4.89 25.84
CA PRO A 207 -48.14 -4.09 26.43
C PRO A 207 -46.91 -4.04 25.53
N GLN A 208 -46.30 -2.85 25.48
CA GLN A 208 -44.98 -2.60 24.89
C GLN A 208 -43.98 -3.58 25.48
N GLN A 209 -43.57 -4.59 24.70
CA GLN A 209 -42.29 -5.24 24.92
C GLN A 209 -41.22 -4.25 24.45
N ILE A 210 -40.60 -3.59 25.41
CA ILE A 210 -39.37 -2.83 25.22
C ILE A 210 -38.32 -3.85 24.77
N PHE A 211 -38.01 -3.87 23.48
CA PHE A 211 -36.79 -4.51 23.01
C PHE A 211 -35.66 -3.53 23.25
N ASP A 212 -34.97 -3.69 24.38
CA ASP A 212 -33.68 -3.06 24.61
C ASP A 212 -32.63 -3.84 23.81
N LEU A 213 -32.54 -3.51 22.52
CA LEU A 213 -31.52 -4.01 21.61
C LEU A 213 -30.26 -3.17 21.82
N ASP A 214 -29.53 -3.51 22.88
CA ASP A 214 -28.15 -3.05 23.08
C ASP A 214 -27.27 -3.73 22.00
N LEU A 215 -27.24 -3.11 20.83
CA LEU A 215 -26.40 -3.47 19.69
C LEU A 215 -25.03 -2.82 19.86
N ASP A 216 -24.32 -3.19 20.92
CA ASP A 216 -22.88 -2.98 20.98
C ASP A 216 -22.21 -3.99 20.03
N LEU A 217 -21.75 -3.48 18.89
CA LEU A 217 -21.13 -4.26 17.82
C LEU A 217 -19.60 -4.31 17.93
N ASN A 218 -18.97 -3.82 19.00
CA ASN A 218 -17.52 -3.96 19.21
C ASN A 218 -17.16 -4.14 20.70
N PRO A 219 -17.22 -5.36 21.27
CA PRO A 219 -16.78 -5.57 22.64
C PRO A 219 -15.26 -5.78 22.79
N ASP A 220 -14.46 -5.81 21.72
CA ASP A 220 -12.99 -5.84 21.80
C ASP A 220 -12.34 -5.39 20.47
N LEU A 221 -12.21 -4.07 20.27
CA LEU A 221 -11.21 -3.40 19.40
C LEU A 221 -11.17 -1.88 19.63
#